data_AF-A0A484IFA6-F1
#
_entry.id   AF-A0A484IFA6-F1
#
_cell.length_a   1.000
_cell.length_b   1.000
_cell.length_c   1.000
_cell.angle_alpha   90.00
_cell.angle_beta   90.00
_cell.angle_gamma   90.00
#
_symmetry.space_group_name_H-M   'P 1'
#
loop_
_entity.id
_entity.type
_entity.pdbx_description
1 polymer ?
#
loop_
_entity_poly.entity_id
_entity_poly.type
_entity_poly.pdbx_seq_one_letter_code
_entity_poly.pdbx_strand_id
1 'polypeptide(L)'
;MKNIILGLIIGFSIITTVFYVGTSNAQIGNISETPSTSYTNTSNSGDDAPISINIPVEKGYVNGNISYFISTDASEEMIVSSVTNTTKFKVNYAPTLSNTSEISRQQGYVFVNGVIGNGTFDHQLPVASASGGDPGYSPLFEINYVEWNNNTEPRVLKSVSEIFEAEAKGEISIEKSNIVINSPAMEIK
;
A
#
# COMPACT_ATOMS: atom_id res chain seq x y z
N MET A 1 -18.97 -55.11 -12.25
CA MET A 1 -18.03 -55.06 -13.40
C MET A 1 -18.54 -54.07 -14.43
N LYS A 2 -17.95 -52.86 -14.48
CA LYS A 2 -17.82 -52.00 -15.66
C LYS A 2 -17.00 -50.79 -15.23
N ASN A 3 -15.70 -50.84 -15.50
CA ASN A 3 -14.77 -49.73 -15.28
C ASN A 3 -14.83 -48.84 -16.52
N ILE A 4 -15.22 -47.58 -16.36
CA ILE A 4 -15.17 -46.57 -17.42
C ILE A 4 -13.86 -45.81 -17.24
N ILE A 5 -12.95 -46.03 -18.19
CA ILE A 5 -11.70 -45.28 -18.33
C ILE A 5 -12.06 -43.93 -18.97
N LEU A 6 -11.95 -42.83 -18.22
CA LEU A 6 -11.96 -41.49 -18.79
C LEU A 6 -10.58 -41.19 -19.38
N GLY A 7 -10.52 -41.05 -20.70
CA GLY A 7 -9.33 -40.65 -21.43
C GLY A 7 -8.96 -39.19 -21.17
N LEU A 8 -7.68 -38.99 -20.86
CA LEU A 8 -7.01 -37.70 -20.72
C LEU A 8 -6.83 -37.08 -22.11
N ILE A 9 -7.56 -36.01 -22.45
CA ILE A 9 -7.34 -35.23 -23.67
C ILE A 9 -6.31 -34.14 -23.34
N ILE A 10 -5.06 -34.38 -23.72
CA ILE A 10 -4.00 -33.37 -23.69
C ILE A 10 -4.15 -32.52 -24.96
N GLY A 11 -4.86 -31.40 -24.85
CA GLY A 11 -4.91 -30.40 -25.91
C GLY A 11 -3.65 -29.53 -25.89
N PHE A 12 -2.69 -29.82 -26.76
CA PHE A 12 -1.61 -28.89 -27.08
C PHE A 12 -2.19 -27.74 -27.92
N SER A 13 -2.38 -26.58 -27.31
CA SER A 13 -2.74 -25.36 -28.03
C SER A 13 -1.47 -24.70 -28.58
N ILE A 14 -1.32 -24.69 -29.91
CA ILE A 14 -0.20 -24.06 -30.60
C ILE A 14 -0.56 -22.59 -30.77
N ILE A 15 0.04 -21.71 -29.97
CA ILE A 15 -0.10 -20.26 -30.16
C ILE A 15 0.87 -19.85 -31.27
N THR A 16 0.34 -19.59 -32.47
CA THR A 16 1.10 -18.95 -33.55
C THR A 16 1.12 -17.45 -33.32
N THR A 17 2.25 -16.91 -32.87
CA THR A 17 2.50 -15.47 -32.84
C THR A 17 2.75 -14.97 -34.26
N VAL A 18 1.82 -14.17 -34.79
CA VAL A 18 2.03 -13.43 -36.04
C VAL A 18 2.81 -12.16 -35.72
N PHE A 19 4.04 -12.04 -36.22
CA PHE A 19 4.78 -10.78 -36.20
C PHE A 19 4.19 -9.84 -37.25
N TYR A 20 3.57 -8.76 -36.81
CA TYR A 20 3.16 -7.67 -37.69
C TYR A 20 4.36 -6.72 -37.88
N VAL A 21 5.08 -6.86 -39.00
CA VAL A 21 6.09 -5.88 -39.40
C VAL A 21 5.38 -4.75 -40.14
N GLY A 22 5.02 -3.70 -39.39
CA GLY A 22 4.57 -2.45 -40.00
C GLY A 22 5.76 -1.70 -40.57
N THR A 23 5.83 -1.57 -41.90
CA THR A 23 6.78 -0.66 -42.55
C THR A 23 6.24 0.76 -42.45
N SER A 24 6.78 1.58 -41.56
CA SER A 24 6.56 3.03 -41.58
C SER A 24 7.54 3.67 -42.56
N ASN A 25 7.01 4.22 -43.66
CA ASN A 25 7.73 5.12 -44.54
C ASN A 25 7.96 6.44 -43.78
N ALA A 26 9.18 6.66 -43.29
CA ALA A 26 9.58 7.99 -42.84
C ALA A 26 9.83 8.87 -44.07
N GLN A 27 8.91 9.78 -44.36
CA GLN A 27 9.20 10.93 -45.23
C GLN A 27 10.15 11.87 -44.48
N ILE A 28 11.28 12.18 -45.10
CA ILE A 28 12.24 13.18 -44.64
C ILE A 28 11.62 14.55 -44.94
N GLY A 29 11.02 15.16 -43.91
CA GLY A 29 10.63 16.56 -43.90
C GLY A 29 11.61 17.38 -43.08
N ASN A 30 12.14 18.45 -43.66
CA ASN A 30 13.05 19.40 -43.00
C ASN A 30 12.41 19.98 -41.72
N ILE A 31 13.03 19.72 -40.57
CA ILE A 31 12.77 20.44 -39.31
C ILE A 31 13.88 21.47 -39.12
N SER A 32 13.58 22.69 -39.55
CA SER A 32 14.22 23.91 -39.06
C SER A 32 13.25 24.57 -38.08
N GLU A 33 13.81 25.09 -36.99
CA GLU A 33 13.17 25.90 -35.92
C GLU A 33 12.54 25.14 -34.75
N THR A 34 13.39 24.79 -33.78
CA THR A 34 13.03 24.67 -32.37
C THR A 34 12.85 26.09 -31.78
N PRO A 35 11.72 26.44 -31.16
CA PRO A 35 11.66 27.62 -30.32
C PRO A 35 12.46 27.34 -29.05
N SER A 36 13.71 27.80 -29.02
CA SER A 36 14.46 27.94 -27.79
C SER A 36 13.84 29.07 -26.98
N THR A 37 12.89 28.76 -26.10
CA THR A 37 12.60 29.66 -24.98
C THR A 37 13.80 29.58 -24.03
N SER A 38 14.75 30.47 -24.27
CA SER A 38 15.80 30.83 -23.33
C SER A 38 15.17 31.29 -22.03
N TYR A 39 15.19 30.45 -21.00
CA TYR A 39 15.03 30.93 -19.63
C TYR A 39 16.26 31.76 -19.30
N THR A 40 16.14 33.08 -19.41
CA THR A 40 17.11 34.00 -18.83
C THR A 40 17.03 33.81 -17.32
N ASN A 41 18.04 33.15 -16.74
CA ASN A 41 18.29 33.16 -15.31
C ASN A 41 18.67 34.59 -14.92
N THR A 42 17.68 35.38 -14.55
CA THR A 42 17.89 36.57 -13.74
C THR A 42 18.21 36.07 -12.34
N SER A 43 19.49 35.95 -12.03
CA SER A 43 19.99 35.64 -10.70
C SER A 43 19.59 36.76 -9.73
N ASN A 44 18.42 36.63 -9.12
CA ASN A 44 18.14 37.29 -7.85
C ASN A 44 18.66 36.38 -6.74
N SER A 45 19.86 36.71 -6.27
CA SER A 45 20.52 36.07 -5.14
C SER A 45 19.70 36.29 -3.87
N GLY A 46 19.06 35.23 -3.36
CA GLY A 46 18.45 35.17 -2.03
C GLY A 46 17.15 34.36 -1.99
N ASP A 47 17.24 33.02 -1.96
CA ASP A 47 16.25 32.05 -1.41
C ASP A 47 16.34 30.66 -2.09
N ASP A 48 17.53 30.10 -2.27
CA ASP A 48 17.70 28.72 -2.76
C ASP A 48 17.93 27.73 -1.61
N ALA A 49 17.33 28.00 -0.44
CA ALA A 49 17.31 27.03 0.65
C ALA A 49 16.26 25.96 0.32
N PRO A 50 16.58 24.67 0.47
CA PRO A 50 15.61 23.61 0.21
C PRO A 50 14.38 23.80 1.09
N ILE A 51 13.19 23.74 0.48
CA ILE A 51 11.92 23.75 1.21
C ILE A 51 11.94 22.58 2.19
N SER A 52 11.86 22.88 3.48
CA SER A 52 11.80 21.88 4.55
C SER A 52 10.35 21.72 5.00
N ILE A 53 9.89 20.47 5.07
CA ILE A 53 8.58 20.11 5.60
C ILE A 53 8.74 19.17 6.80
N ASN A 54 7.86 19.32 7.79
CA ASN A 54 7.78 18.38 8.92
C ASN A 54 6.62 17.42 8.65
N ILE A 55 6.92 16.13 8.52
CA ILE A 55 5.92 15.08 8.33
C ILE A 55 5.84 14.26 9.63
N PRO A 56 4.67 14.19 10.28
CA PRO A 56 4.48 13.39 11.47
C PRO A 56 4.60 11.90 11.14
N VAL A 57 5.31 11.17 12.00
CA VAL A 57 5.47 9.73 11.88
C VAL A 57 4.45 8.99 12.74
N GLU A 58 3.87 7.97 12.15
CA GLU A 58 2.98 7.00 12.78
C GLU A 58 3.77 5.76 13.20
N LYS A 59 3.29 5.03 14.20
CA LYS A 59 3.94 3.81 14.71
C LYS A 59 3.07 2.59 14.40
N GLY A 60 3.72 1.51 14.01
CA GLY A 60 3.10 0.20 13.87
C GLY A 60 4.07 -0.92 14.27
N TYR A 61 3.55 -2.12 14.47
CA TYR A 61 4.38 -3.30 14.65
C TYR A 61 4.68 -3.98 13.31
N VAL A 62 5.93 -4.42 13.14
CA VAL A 62 6.36 -5.34 12.09
C VAL A 62 7.19 -6.43 12.75
N ASN A 63 6.75 -7.69 12.65
CA ASN A 63 7.46 -8.86 13.18
C ASN A 63 7.93 -8.67 14.65
N GLY A 64 7.07 -8.14 15.51
CA GLY A 64 7.37 -7.93 16.93
C GLY A 64 8.01 -6.58 17.27
N ASN A 65 8.54 -5.86 16.28
CA ASN A 65 9.30 -4.62 16.48
C ASN A 65 8.48 -3.38 16.10
N ILE A 66 8.76 -2.24 16.74
CA ILE A 66 8.18 -0.95 16.33
C ILE A 66 8.83 -0.51 15.02
N SER A 67 8.00 -0.14 14.06
CA SER A 67 8.36 0.51 12.80
C SER A 67 7.62 1.84 12.68
N TYR A 68 8.16 2.72 11.83
CA TYR A 68 7.64 4.06 11.62
C TYR A 68 7.15 4.22 10.18
N PHE A 69 6.04 4.92 10.02
CA PHE A 69 5.41 5.16 8.73
C PHE A 69 4.96 6.61 8.64
N ILE A 70 4.71 7.09 7.43
CA ILE A 70 3.99 8.34 7.18
C ILE A 70 2.78 8.04 6.31
N SER A 71 1.78 8.91 6.29
CA SER A 71 0.60 8.75 5.43
C SER A 71 0.48 9.94 4.47
N THR A 72 0.38 9.65 3.18
CA THR A 72 0.45 10.70 2.13
C THR A 72 -0.82 10.78 1.29
N ASP A 73 -1.40 9.64 0.93
CA ASP A 73 -2.60 9.55 0.10
C ASP A 73 -3.48 8.39 0.58
N ALA A 74 -4.81 8.49 0.46
CA ALA A 74 -5.72 7.39 0.78
C ALA A 74 -6.88 7.29 -0.22
N SER A 75 -7.37 6.07 -0.45
CA SER A 75 -8.43 5.79 -1.42
C SER A 75 -9.83 6.18 -0.96
N GLU A 76 -10.01 6.47 0.33
CA GLU A 76 -11.30 6.81 0.94
C GLU A 76 -11.25 8.14 1.69
N GLU A 77 -12.25 8.99 1.50
CA GLU A 77 -12.32 10.32 2.13
C GLU A 77 -12.35 10.24 3.66
N MET A 78 -12.96 9.19 4.21
CA MET A 78 -13.00 8.97 5.66
C MET A 78 -11.60 8.74 6.24
N ILE A 79 -10.73 8.02 5.53
CA ILE A 79 -9.34 7.79 5.96
C ILE A 79 -8.53 9.08 5.81
N VAL A 80 -8.70 9.80 4.69
CA VAL A 80 -8.07 11.11 4.49
C VAL A 80 -8.39 12.05 5.66
N SER A 81 -9.66 12.15 6.02
CA SER A 81 -10.13 13.01 7.09
C SER A 81 -9.60 12.57 8.45
N SER A 82 -9.67 11.27 8.75
CA SER A 82 -9.21 10.70 10.02
C SER A 82 -7.71 10.93 10.26
N VAL A 83 -6.89 10.60 9.26
CA VAL A 83 -5.42 10.73 9.36
C VAL A 83 -5.03 12.21 9.38
N THR A 84 -5.64 13.05 8.53
CA THR A 84 -5.35 14.49 8.51
C THR A 84 -5.71 15.15 9.85
N ASN A 85 -6.84 14.79 10.44
CA ASN A 85 -7.28 15.36 11.71
C ASN A 85 -6.39 14.91 12.88
N THR A 86 -5.93 13.66 12.86
CA THR A 86 -5.08 13.10 13.92
C THR A 86 -3.65 13.63 13.84
N THR A 87 -3.04 13.57 12.65
CA THR A 87 -1.62 13.89 12.45
C THR A 87 -1.37 15.39 12.21
N LYS A 88 -2.40 16.15 11.84
CA LYS A 88 -2.31 17.54 11.36
C LYS A 88 -1.51 17.69 10.06
N PHE A 89 -1.21 16.59 9.37
CA PHE A 89 -0.59 16.58 8.06
C PHE A 89 -1.64 16.27 6.99
N LYS A 90 -1.62 17.01 5.88
CA LYS A 90 -2.61 16.84 4.82
C LYS A 90 -2.35 15.53 4.08
N VAL A 91 -3.32 14.62 4.15
CA VAL A 91 -3.41 13.44 3.28
C VAL A 91 -4.22 13.81 2.03
N ASN A 92 -3.83 13.33 0.86
CA ASN A 92 -4.64 13.54 -0.34
C ASN A 92 -5.67 12.42 -0.54
N TYR A 93 -6.82 12.77 -1.09
CA TYR A 93 -7.78 11.80 -1.58
C TYR A 93 -7.35 11.28 -2.94
N ALA A 94 -7.10 9.97 -3.02
CA ALA A 94 -6.59 9.27 -4.20
C ALA A 94 -7.39 7.98 -4.45
N PRO A 95 -8.65 8.08 -4.93
CA PRO A 95 -9.54 6.92 -5.06
C PRO A 95 -9.01 5.84 -5.98
N THR A 96 -8.12 6.16 -6.92
CA THR A 96 -7.52 5.18 -7.84
C THR A 96 -6.55 4.21 -7.16
N LEU A 97 -6.13 4.47 -5.92
CA LEU A 97 -5.28 3.54 -5.17
C LEU A 97 -5.98 2.18 -4.95
N SER A 98 -7.31 2.15 -4.79
CA SER A 98 -8.09 0.92 -4.66
C SER A 98 -8.22 0.13 -5.98
N ASN A 99 -7.71 0.66 -7.10
CA ASN A 99 -7.60 -0.08 -8.37
C ASN A 99 -6.25 -0.79 -8.54
N THR A 100 -5.28 -0.57 -7.64
CA THR A 100 -3.99 -1.27 -7.71
C THR A 100 -4.18 -2.78 -7.53
N SER A 101 -3.32 -3.59 -8.12
CA SER A 101 -3.43 -5.05 -7.95
C SER A 101 -3.21 -5.44 -6.49
N GLU A 102 -4.01 -6.38 -5.96
CA GLU A 102 -3.88 -6.84 -4.56
C GLU A 102 -2.48 -7.36 -4.25
N ILE A 103 -1.81 -8.01 -5.21
CA ILE A 103 -0.43 -8.51 -5.02
C ILE A 103 0.61 -7.40 -4.86
N SER A 104 0.26 -6.16 -5.24
CA SER A 104 1.11 -4.98 -5.09
C SER A 104 0.85 -4.25 -3.77
N ARG A 105 -0.09 -4.74 -2.96
CA ARG A 105 -0.47 -4.13 -1.68
C ARG A 105 0.09 -4.95 -0.53
N GLN A 106 0.78 -4.25 0.36
CA GLN A 106 1.14 -4.75 1.67
C GLN A 106 -0.11 -4.77 2.56
N GLN A 107 -0.16 -5.69 3.53
CA GLN A 107 -1.29 -5.79 4.46
C GLN A 107 -1.01 -4.97 5.72
N GLY A 108 -1.97 -4.11 6.08
CA GLY A 108 -2.03 -3.43 7.37
C GLY A 108 -3.26 -3.90 8.15
N TYR A 109 -3.09 -4.13 9.44
CA TYR A 109 -4.13 -4.61 10.34
C TYR A 109 -4.39 -3.58 11.42
N VAL A 110 -5.61 -3.04 11.44
CA VAL A 110 -6.04 -1.97 12.35
C VAL A 110 -7.08 -2.53 13.32
N PHE A 111 -6.85 -2.36 14.61
CA PHE A 111 -7.74 -2.89 15.64
C PHE A 111 -8.89 -1.93 15.94
N VAL A 112 -10.12 -2.44 15.89
CA VAL A 112 -11.34 -1.63 16.15
C VAL A 112 -11.92 -1.85 17.54
N ASN A 113 -11.38 -2.81 18.30
CA ASN A 113 -11.69 -3.07 19.70
C ASN A 113 -10.49 -3.73 20.42
N GLY A 114 -10.69 -4.15 21.67
CA GLY A 114 -9.71 -4.92 22.43
C GLY A 114 -8.80 -4.06 23.29
N VAL A 115 -7.49 -4.29 23.22
CA VAL A 115 -6.51 -3.60 24.08
C VAL A 115 -6.51 -2.09 23.77
N ILE A 116 -6.79 -1.27 24.79
CA ILE A 116 -6.71 0.20 24.71
C ILE A 116 -5.25 0.63 24.56
N GLY A 117 -4.99 1.58 23.67
CA GLY A 117 -3.64 2.02 23.36
C GLY A 117 -3.59 3.30 22.53
N ASN A 118 -2.42 3.56 21.95
CA ASN A 118 -2.14 4.75 21.15
C ASN A 118 -2.24 4.51 19.63
N GLY A 119 -2.90 3.44 19.21
CA GLY A 119 -3.19 3.14 17.82
C GLY A 119 -4.47 3.81 17.32
N THR A 120 -4.86 3.49 16.10
CA THR A 120 -6.13 3.95 15.52
C THR A 120 -7.31 3.46 16.38
N PHE A 121 -8.37 4.28 16.44
CA PHE A 121 -9.57 4.01 17.26
C PHE A 121 -9.29 3.81 18.76
N ASP A 122 -8.20 4.39 19.28
CA ASP A 122 -7.77 4.30 20.69
C ASP A 122 -7.43 2.87 21.17
N HIS A 123 -7.12 1.97 20.23
CA HIS A 123 -6.72 0.60 20.50
C HIS A 123 -5.21 0.40 20.30
N GLN A 124 -4.75 -0.85 20.27
CA GLN A 124 -3.33 -1.14 20.07
C GLN A 124 -2.81 -0.60 18.72
N LEU A 125 -1.48 -0.46 18.63
CA LEU A 125 -0.82 -0.07 17.39
C LEU A 125 -1.17 -1.05 16.25
N PRO A 126 -1.31 -0.56 15.01
CA PRO A 126 -1.54 -1.43 13.86
C PRO A 126 -0.36 -2.36 13.62
N VAL A 127 -0.62 -3.49 12.97
CA VAL A 127 0.40 -4.45 12.54
C VAL A 127 0.52 -4.38 11.02
N ALA A 128 1.75 -4.34 10.52
CA ALA A 128 2.03 -4.35 9.09
C ALA A 128 2.82 -5.60 8.70
N SER A 129 2.61 -6.09 7.48
CA SER A 129 3.25 -7.33 7.01
C SER A 129 4.75 -7.21 6.71
N ALA A 130 5.24 -5.98 6.50
CA ALA A 130 6.62 -5.71 6.10
C ALA A 130 7.06 -4.28 6.50
N SER A 131 8.37 -4.05 6.46
CA SER A 131 9.03 -2.75 6.64
C SER A 131 9.98 -2.49 5.46
N GLY A 132 10.54 -1.28 5.38
CA GLY A 132 11.49 -0.93 4.33
C GLY A 132 12.67 -1.90 4.28
N GLY A 133 12.88 -2.54 3.13
CA GLY A 133 13.95 -3.53 2.93
C GLY A 133 13.49 -5.00 2.99
N ASP A 134 12.28 -5.27 3.48
CA ASP A 134 11.72 -6.63 3.46
C ASP A 134 11.28 -7.04 2.03
N PRO A 135 11.43 -8.32 1.61
CA PRO A 135 11.08 -8.76 0.26
C PRO A 135 9.62 -8.52 -0.17
N GLY A 136 8.69 -8.44 0.79
CA GLY A 136 7.26 -8.20 0.57
C GLY A 136 6.83 -6.76 0.82
N TYR A 137 7.77 -5.83 0.97
CA TYR A 137 7.46 -4.43 1.26
C TYR A 137 6.74 -3.75 0.09
N SER A 138 5.67 -3.05 0.41
CA SER A 138 5.01 -2.10 -0.47
C SER A 138 4.56 -0.89 0.34
N PRO A 139 4.75 0.34 -0.14
CA PRO A 139 4.19 1.51 0.53
C PRO A 139 2.66 1.58 0.38
N LEU A 140 2.04 0.73 -0.43
CA LEU A 140 0.58 0.67 -0.58
C LEU A 140 0.00 -0.33 0.42
N PHE A 141 -0.64 0.16 1.46
CA PHE A 141 -1.25 -0.64 2.51
C PHE A 141 -2.71 -0.86 2.20
N GLU A 142 -3.13 -2.12 2.12
CA GLU A 142 -4.53 -2.45 2.26
C GLU A 142 -4.88 -2.52 3.75
N ILE A 143 -5.87 -1.73 4.16
CA ILE A 143 -6.38 -1.72 5.53
C ILE A 143 -7.30 -2.92 5.73
N ASN A 144 -6.98 -3.73 6.73
CA ASN A 144 -7.84 -4.81 7.22
C ASN A 144 -8.22 -4.48 8.66
N TYR A 145 -9.51 -4.50 8.96
CA TYR A 145 -10.00 -4.26 10.32
C TYR A 145 -9.98 -5.55 11.12
N VAL A 146 -9.46 -5.47 12.34
CA VAL A 146 -9.34 -6.61 13.25
C VAL A 146 -10.21 -6.36 14.47
N GLU A 147 -11.11 -7.30 14.74
CA GLU A 147 -12.01 -7.27 15.89
C GLU A 147 -11.81 -8.52 16.74
N TRP A 148 -11.61 -8.34 18.05
CA TRP A 148 -11.68 -9.40 19.05
C TRP A 148 -13.11 -9.90 19.22
N ASN A 149 -13.29 -11.21 19.14
CA ASN A 149 -14.58 -11.85 19.31
C ASN A 149 -15.03 -11.83 20.78
N ASN A 150 -16.35 -11.86 20.99
CA ASN A 150 -16.93 -11.94 22.33
C ASN A 150 -16.41 -13.17 23.10
N ASN A 151 -16.18 -13.01 24.41
CA ASN A 151 -15.66 -14.04 25.34
C ASN A 151 -14.20 -14.44 25.13
N THR A 152 -13.42 -13.64 24.41
CA THR A 152 -11.96 -13.79 24.31
C THR A 152 -11.28 -12.72 25.16
N GLU A 153 -10.09 -13.00 25.69
CA GLU A 153 -9.30 -12.01 26.42
C GLU A 153 -8.33 -11.31 25.45
N PRO A 154 -8.51 -10.00 25.16
CA PRO A 154 -7.65 -9.29 24.23
C PRO A 154 -6.22 -9.20 24.74
N ARG A 155 -5.25 -9.40 23.84
CA ARG A 155 -3.82 -9.16 24.09
C ARG A 155 -3.21 -8.36 22.95
N VAL A 156 -2.02 -7.79 23.18
CA VAL A 156 -1.30 -7.11 22.11
C VAL A 156 -0.80 -8.14 21.10
N LEU A 157 -1.10 -7.93 19.82
CA LEU A 157 -0.59 -8.72 18.70
C LEU A 157 0.40 -7.85 17.91
N LYS A 158 1.59 -8.37 17.64
CA LYS A 158 2.72 -7.60 17.09
C LYS A 158 3.23 -8.12 15.75
N SER A 159 2.61 -9.15 15.20
CA SER A 159 3.00 -9.72 13.91
C SER A 159 1.80 -10.30 13.17
N VAL A 160 1.92 -10.39 11.84
CA VAL A 160 0.88 -11.02 11.00
C VAL A 160 0.71 -12.50 11.35
N SER A 161 1.79 -13.18 11.77
CA SER A 161 1.70 -14.56 12.27
C SER A 161 0.79 -14.65 13.49
N GLU A 162 0.98 -13.77 14.48
CA GLU A 162 0.14 -13.75 15.69
C GLU A 162 -1.32 -13.42 15.39
N ILE A 163 -1.58 -12.56 14.39
CA ILE A 163 -2.93 -12.26 13.92
C ILE A 163 -3.57 -13.52 13.32
N PHE A 164 -2.93 -14.19 12.37
CA PHE A 164 -3.50 -15.39 11.76
C PHE A 164 -3.62 -16.57 12.73
N GLU A 165 -2.72 -16.68 13.72
CA GLU A 165 -2.87 -17.65 14.80
C GLU A 165 -4.08 -17.35 15.69
N ALA A 166 -4.33 -16.07 16.00
CA ALA A 166 -5.51 -15.65 16.77
C ALA A 166 -6.80 -15.89 15.97
N GLU A 167 -6.80 -15.57 14.67
CA GLU A 167 -7.92 -15.82 13.77
C GLU A 167 -8.23 -17.32 13.66
N ALA A 168 -7.20 -18.16 13.48
CA ALA A 168 -7.37 -19.61 13.40
C ALA A 168 -7.92 -20.23 14.70
N LYS A 169 -7.69 -19.58 15.85
CA LYS A 169 -8.28 -19.96 17.15
C LYS A 169 -9.69 -19.41 17.36
N GLY A 170 -10.20 -18.61 16.44
CA GLY A 170 -11.48 -17.93 16.55
C GLY A 170 -11.47 -16.80 17.60
N GLU A 171 -10.29 -16.28 17.95
CA GLU A 171 -10.16 -15.20 18.94
C GLU A 171 -10.49 -13.83 18.34
N ILE A 172 -10.20 -13.65 17.05
CA ILE A 172 -10.47 -12.42 16.30
C ILE A 172 -11.19 -12.75 14.98
N SER A 173 -11.77 -11.72 14.38
CA SER A 173 -12.21 -11.70 12.98
C SER A 173 -11.42 -10.63 12.22
N ILE A 174 -11.24 -10.85 10.91
CA ILE A 174 -10.55 -9.91 10.01
C ILE A 174 -11.51 -9.51 8.88
N GLU A 175 -11.77 -8.21 8.75
CA GLU A 175 -12.53 -7.64 7.65
C GLU A 175 -11.60 -6.95 6.64
N LYS A 176 -11.53 -7.51 5.43
CA LYS A 176 -10.82 -6.89 4.30
C LYS A 176 -11.65 -5.74 3.74
N SER A 177 -11.07 -4.54 3.68
CA SER A 177 -11.83 -3.33 3.31
C SER A 177 -11.66 -2.87 1.86
N ASN A 178 -10.63 -3.35 1.13
CA ASN A 178 -10.18 -2.78 -0.16
C ASN A 178 -9.78 -1.29 -0.10
N ILE A 179 -9.67 -0.72 1.11
CA ILE A 179 -9.20 0.64 1.32
C ILE A 179 -7.68 0.64 1.28
N VAL A 180 -7.11 1.51 0.45
CA VAL A 180 -5.66 1.60 0.24
C VAL A 180 -5.14 2.94 0.72
N ILE A 181 -4.10 2.90 1.54
CA ILE A 181 -3.34 4.07 1.98
C ILE A 181 -1.90 3.97 1.49
N ASN A 182 -1.37 5.06 0.93
CA ASN A 182 0.05 5.19 0.61
C ASN A 182 0.80 5.59 1.89
N SER A 183 1.36 4.58 2.55
CA SER A 183 2.01 4.69 3.85
C SER A 183 3.45 4.14 3.85
N PRO A 184 4.44 4.87 3.29
CA PRO A 184 5.81 4.38 3.23
C PRO A 184 6.46 4.29 4.61
N ALA A 185 7.30 3.27 4.79
CA ALA A 185 8.15 3.09 5.96
C ALA A 185 9.26 4.14 6.01
N MET A 186 9.57 4.59 7.22
CA MET A 186 10.58 5.60 7.50
C MET A 186 11.68 5.03 8.40
N GLU A 187 12.94 5.24 8.00
CA GLU A 187 14.08 5.04 8.89
C GLU A 187 14.30 6.31 9.70
N ILE A 188 14.13 6.21 11.02
CA ILE A 188 14.40 7.32 11.94
C ILE A 188 15.76 7.05 12.60
N LYS A 189 16.71 7.96 12.37
CA LYS A 189 18.05 7.94 12.98
C LYS A 189 18.11 8.82 14.21
#